data_AF-A0A1V5E3G3-F1
#
_entry.id   AF-A0A1V5E3G3-F1
#
_cell.length_a   1.000
_cell.length_b   1.000
_cell.length_c   1.000
_cell.angle_alpha   90.00
_cell.angle_beta   90.00
_cell.angle_gamma   90.00
#
_symmetry.space_group_name_H-M   'P 1'
#
loop_
_entity.id
_entity.type
_entity.pdbx_description
1 polymer ?
#
loop_
_entity_poly.entity_id
_entity_poly.type
_entity_poly.pdbx_seq_one_letter_code
_entity_poly.pdbx_strand_id
1 'polypeptide(L)'
;MFDTMNTPNPLPEFAFGAFLQTYLPDLILAFAFFTSICFAVLSRQFQQKRPAIAASAALGLALSLGLLWWEQANQLSIRNLGPIAVGFILLVIGLTLYAAVRQLGGSWVGALFTLCFCIFIAQIAEIGMPINQQTIQAIIMVTVILGVMAFISSQARQSFHFPPIVPIRREAPISLTELFRDRHLSNDLQQNIRHIRHKSRQPDPNMEETNDIVRQLQRMLPAEGYLTQRMAQLRSRVFQIRNGHVARLEETRKILENIPANAKKKASEQLIAKYQKMIGIDTRLERLETVVTENEKHIRNLTRQAQEYANRFNYEGLYDCLKQAEQLQKHNSRIIRLISHTENKLNHLAQTTANEVKQNEAKKSSPPK
;
A
#
# COMPACT_ATOMS: atom_id res chain seq x y z
N MET A 1 12.65 -2.38 73.18
CA MET A 1 13.59 -3.34 72.60
C MET A 1 12.95 -3.91 71.34
N PHE A 2 13.00 -3.16 70.25
CA PHE A 2 12.61 -3.62 68.91
C PHE A 2 13.80 -3.28 68.02
N ASP A 3 14.61 -4.30 67.74
CA ASP A 3 15.69 -4.23 66.77
C ASP A 3 15.08 -4.00 65.39
N THR A 4 15.24 -2.80 64.87
CA THR A 4 14.98 -2.50 63.46
C THR A 4 16.00 -3.27 62.62
N MET A 5 15.55 -4.39 62.05
CA MET A 5 16.31 -5.15 61.03
C MET A 5 16.60 -4.24 59.84
N ASN A 6 17.78 -3.65 59.85
CA ASN A 6 18.36 -2.94 58.74
C ASN A 6 18.74 -3.99 57.68
N THR A 7 17.80 -4.31 56.79
CA THR A 7 18.07 -5.17 55.64
C THR A 7 18.89 -4.35 54.64
N PRO A 8 20.17 -4.69 54.38
CA PRO A 8 20.92 -4.00 53.35
C PRO A 8 20.20 -4.25 52.02
N ASN A 9 19.79 -3.18 51.35
CA ASN A 9 19.16 -3.24 50.03
C ASN A 9 20.09 -4.07 49.11
N PRO A 10 19.68 -5.26 48.65
CA PRO A 10 20.54 -6.17 47.86
C PRO A 10 20.60 -5.77 46.39
N LEU A 11 20.00 -4.64 46.02
CA LEU A 11 20.27 -4.00 44.75
C LEU A 11 21.67 -3.41 44.88
N PRO A 12 22.70 -4.01 44.25
CA PRO A 12 24.04 -3.43 44.29
C PRO A 12 23.90 -1.97 43.84
N GLU A 13 24.58 -1.04 44.52
CA GLU A 13 24.80 0.30 43.98
C GLU A 13 25.28 0.11 42.54
N PHE A 14 24.34 0.28 41.61
CA PHE A 14 24.45 -0.32 40.31
C PHE A 14 25.63 0.33 39.63
N ALA A 15 26.61 -0.47 39.22
CA ALA A 15 27.68 -0.08 38.29
C ALA A 15 27.14 0.66 37.04
N PHE A 16 25.83 0.56 36.79
CA PHE A 16 25.06 1.34 35.83
C PHE A 16 25.19 2.87 35.99
N GLY A 17 25.30 3.40 37.22
CA GLY A 17 25.43 4.84 37.44
C GLY A 17 26.74 5.41 36.91
N ALA A 18 27.87 4.78 37.28
CA ALA A 18 29.19 5.14 36.77
C ALA A 18 29.33 4.84 35.27
N PHE A 19 28.75 3.73 34.81
CA PHE A 19 28.68 3.38 33.39
C PHE A 19 27.95 4.44 32.57
N LEU A 20 26.74 4.86 32.98
CA LEU A 20 26.03 5.93 32.30
C LEU A 20 26.82 7.24 32.34
N GLN A 21 27.41 7.64 33.47
CA GLN A 21 28.18 8.89 33.51
C GLN A 21 29.36 8.91 32.53
N THR A 22 29.97 7.76 32.26
CA THR A 22 31.13 7.66 31.37
C THR A 22 30.71 7.60 29.89
N TYR A 23 29.66 6.84 29.58
CA TYR A 23 29.27 6.53 28.19
C TYR A 23 28.05 7.30 27.66
N LEU A 24 27.35 8.06 28.49
CA LEU A 24 26.15 8.79 28.10
C LEU A 24 26.41 9.85 27.02
N PRO A 25 27.51 10.62 27.02
CA PRO A 25 27.79 11.55 25.92
C PRO A 25 27.92 10.84 24.57
N ASP A 26 28.62 9.71 24.55
CA ASP A 26 28.87 8.91 23.34
C ASP A 26 27.59 8.21 22.87
N LEU A 27 26.78 7.70 23.80
CA LEU A 27 25.47 7.13 23.51
C LEU A 27 24.53 8.16 22.88
N ILE A 28 24.47 9.38 23.43
CA ILE A 28 23.62 10.47 22.89
C ILE A 28 24.09 10.86 21.48
N LEU A 29 25.40 10.98 21.27
CA LEU A 29 25.97 11.32 19.97
C LEU A 29 25.65 10.24 18.92
N ALA A 30 25.90 8.96 19.24
CA ALA A 30 25.59 7.84 18.38
C ALA A 30 24.08 7.75 18.10
N PHE A 31 23.25 7.92 19.13
CA PHE A 31 21.79 7.92 19.00
C PHE A 31 21.30 9.01 18.06
N ALA A 32 21.78 10.25 18.21
CA ALA A 32 21.40 11.36 17.35
C ALA A 32 21.84 11.13 15.90
N PHE A 33 23.06 10.62 15.70
CA PHE A 33 23.60 10.31 14.38
C PHE A 33 22.78 9.22 13.66
N PHE A 34 22.59 8.07 14.29
CA PHE A 34 21.83 6.96 13.70
C PHE A 34 20.37 7.33 13.48
N THR A 35 19.74 8.04 14.43
CA THR A 35 18.36 8.51 14.28
C THR A 35 18.22 9.44 13.08
N SER A 36 19.17 10.35 12.86
CA SER A 36 19.18 11.26 11.70
C SER A 36 19.27 10.49 10.38
N ILE A 37 20.18 9.51 10.28
CA ILE A 37 20.35 8.69 9.07
C ILE A 37 19.10 7.84 8.81
N CYS A 38 18.62 7.12 9.82
CA CYS A 38 17.40 6.31 9.70
C CYS A 38 16.21 7.18 9.32
N PHE A 39 16.09 8.38 9.88
CA PHE A 39 15.03 9.32 9.53
C PHE A 39 15.14 9.80 8.08
N ALA A 40 16.33 10.14 7.59
CA ALA A 40 16.53 10.55 6.21
C ALA A 40 16.12 9.44 5.21
N VAL A 41 16.46 8.18 5.51
CA VAL A 41 16.09 7.03 4.67
C VAL A 41 14.59 6.71 4.76
N LEU A 42 14.03 6.66 5.97
CA LEU A 42 12.64 6.25 6.20
C LEU A 42 11.63 7.34 5.85
N SER A 43 11.98 8.62 6.00
CA SER A 43 11.09 9.73 5.63
C SER A 43 10.77 9.76 4.13
N ARG A 44 11.66 9.19 3.29
CA ARG A 44 11.41 9.02 1.86
C ARG A 44 10.45 7.87 1.56
N GLN A 45 10.41 6.84 2.40
CA GLN A 45 9.55 5.67 2.21
C GLN A 45 8.16 5.83 2.84
N PHE A 46 8.08 6.43 4.03
CA PHE A 46 6.81 6.67 4.70
C PHE A 46 6.19 7.98 4.21
N GLN A 47 5.06 7.90 3.52
CA GLN A 47 4.29 9.08 3.10
C GLN A 47 3.77 9.93 4.28
N GLN A 48 3.78 9.38 5.50
CA GLN A 48 3.37 10.07 6.72
C GLN A 48 4.57 10.32 7.64
N LYS A 49 4.74 11.57 8.09
CA LYS A 49 5.90 11.99 8.92
C LYS A 49 5.93 11.35 10.31
N ARG A 50 4.77 11.03 10.90
CA ARG A 50 4.66 10.52 12.28
C ARG A 50 5.24 9.11 12.49
N PRO A 51 4.90 8.08 11.67
CA PRO A 51 5.50 6.76 11.82
C PRO A 51 7.01 6.75 11.53
N ALA A 52 7.49 7.61 10.63
CA ALA A 52 8.90 7.71 10.31
C ALA A 52 9.75 8.13 11.52
N ILE A 53 9.27 9.10 12.31
CA ILE A 53 9.99 9.60 13.51
C ILE A 53 10.11 8.51 14.58
N ALA A 54 9.00 7.81 14.87
CA ALA A 54 9.00 6.76 15.88
C ALA A 54 9.90 5.58 15.48
N ALA A 55 9.81 5.16 14.21
CA ALA A 55 10.64 4.07 13.68
C ALA A 55 12.13 4.44 13.63
N SER A 56 12.47 5.67 13.23
CA SER A 56 13.86 6.12 13.19
C SER A 56 14.47 6.25 14.59
N ALA A 57 13.70 6.71 15.57
CA ALA A 57 14.16 6.79 16.95
C ALA A 57 14.39 5.39 17.56
N ALA A 58 13.46 4.45 17.34
CA ALA A 58 13.63 3.08 17.84
C ALA A 58 14.86 2.39 17.23
N LEU A 59 15.07 2.53 15.91
CA LEU A 59 16.24 1.99 15.22
C LEU A 59 17.54 2.69 15.64
N GLY A 60 17.52 4.01 15.78
CA GLY A 60 18.67 4.77 16.23
C GLY A 60 19.14 4.33 17.62
N LEU A 61 18.20 4.07 18.53
CA LEU A 61 18.47 3.60 19.89
C LEU A 61 19.06 2.19 19.88
N ALA A 62 18.47 1.28 19.10
CA ALA A 62 18.96 -0.09 18.99
C ALA A 62 20.40 -0.13 18.44
N LEU A 63 20.71 0.68 17.43
CA LEU A 63 22.05 0.77 16.84
C LEU A 63 23.06 1.42 17.81
N SER A 64 22.66 2.47 18.53
CA SER A 64 23.56 3.12 19.50
C SER A 64 23.89 2.21 20.68
N LEU A 65 22.92 1.44 21.18
CA LEU A 65 23.18 0.43 22.23
C LEU A 65 24.06 -0.72 21.74
N GLY A 66 23.84 -1.18 20.50
CA GLY A 66 24.68 -2.22 19.90
C GLY A 66 26.14 -1.78 19.74
N LEU A 67 26.35 -0.52 19.35
CA LEU A 67 27.69 0.07 19.24
C LEU A 67 28.36 0.19 20.61
N LEU A 68 27.62 0.62 21.64
CA LEU A 68 28.12 0.71 23.00
C LEU A 68 28.53 -0.66 23.57
N TRP A 69 27.71 -1.70 23.32
CA TRP A 69 28.06 -3.06 23.72
C TRP A 69 29.33 -3.53 23.00
N TRP A 70 29.44 -3.27 21.70
CA TRP A 70 30.61 -3.65 20.91
C TRP A 70 31.89 -2.94 21.36
N GLU A 71 31.81 -1.65 21.72
CA GLU A 71 32.92 -0.88 22.29
C GLU A 71 33.40 -1.51 23.61
N GLN A 72 32.46 -1.86 24.50
CA GLN A 72 32.78 -2.50 25.78
C GLN A 72 33.47 -3.86 25.58
N ALA A 73 33.05 -4.64 24.58
CA ALA A 73 33.62 -5.96 24.32
C ALA A 73 35.04 -5.91 23.74
N ASN A 74 35.38 -4.87 22.98
CA ASN A 74 36.64 -4.80 22.24
C ASN A 74 37.66 -3.80 22.80
N GLN A 75 37.31 -3.04 23.86
CA GLN A 75 38.14 -1.98 24.44
C GLN A 75 38.56 -0.89 23.42
N LEU A 76 37.85 -0.81 22.29
CA LEU A 76 38.12 0.14 21.22
C LEU A 76 37.38 1.44 21.51
N SER A 77 38.06 2.40 22.16
CA SER A 77 37.48 3.72 22.42
C SER A 77 37.16 4.46 21.12
N ILE A 78 36.02 5.17 21.08
CA ILE A 78 35.62 6.10 20.01
C ILE A 78 36.71 7.11 19.62
N ARG A 79 37.68 7.41 20.52
CA ARG A 79 38.86 8.23 20.20
C ARG A 79 39.73 7.64 19.08
N ASN A 80 39.73 6.32 18.90
CA ASN A 80 40.37 5.65 17.78
C ASN A 80 39.34 5.37 16.69
N LEU A 81 38.88 6.44 16.03
CA LEU A 81 37.83 6.41 15.00
C LEU A 81 38.15 5.53 13.77
N GLY A 82 39.39 5.09 13.59
CA GLY A 82 39.84 4.34 12.40
C GLY A 82 38.98 3.10 12.12
N PRO A 83 38.91 2.10 13.02
CA PRO A 83 38.14 0.88 12.78
C PRO A 83 36.62 1.11 12.71
N ILE A 84 36.11 2.06 13.50
CA ILE A 84 34.68 2.42 13.51
C ILE A 84 34.27 3.07 12.19
N ALA A 85 35.08 3.99 11.67
CA ALA A 85 34.84 4.64 10.39
C ALA A 85 34.83 3.63 9.24
N VAL A 86 35.74 2.65 9.26
CA VAL A 86 35.73 1.54 8.31
C VAL A 86 34.43 0.76 8.41
N GLY A 87 33.99 0.38 9.61
CA GLY A 87 32.70 -0.30 9.81
C GLY A 87 31.50 0.49 9.27
N PHE A 88 31.45 1.80 9.47
CA PHE A 88 30.40 2.66 8.94
C PHE A 88 30.41 2.76 7.41
N ILE A 89 31.60 2.89 6.80
CA ILE A 89 31.73 2.89 5.34
C ILE A 89 31.21 1.58 4.76
N LEU A 90 31.54 0.45 5.38
CA LEU A 90 31.06 -0.86 4.95
C LEU A 90 29.54 -0.99 5.08
N LEU A 91 28.96 -0.47 6.15
CA LEU A 91 27.52 -0.47 6.36
C LEU A 91 26.81 0.37 5.30
N VAL A 92 27.33 1.56 4.98
CA VAL A 92 26.78 2.43 3.92
C VAL A 92 26.90 1.76 2.54
N ILE A 93 28.03 1.12 2.24
CA ILE A 93 28.22 0.34 1.00
C ILE A 93 27.21 -0.83 0.94
N GLY A 94 27.02 -1.56 2.04
CA GLY A 94 26.04 -2.64 2.12
C GLY A 94 24.61 -2.16 1.90
N LEU A 95 24.22 -1.04 2.52
CA LEU A 95 22.87 -0.46 2.34
C LEU A 95 22.63 0.07 0.93
N THR A 96 23.64 0.69 0.30
CA THR A 96 23.54 1.18 -1.08
C THR A 96 23.44 0.03 -2.08
N LEU A 97 24.23 -1.03 -1.91
CA LEU A 97 24.10 -2.27 -2.68
C LEU A 97 22.73 -2.92 -2.49
N TYR A 98 22.22 -2.98 -1.25
CA TYR A 98 20.87 -3.49 -0.98
C TYR A 98 19.79 -2.69 -1.72
N ALA A 99 19.88 -1.36 -1.68
CA ALA A 99 18.93 -0.48 -2.36
C ALA A 99 18.96 -0.69 -3.89
N ALA A 100 20.15 -0.86 -4.47
CA ALA A 100 20.31 -1.15 -5.90
C ALA A 100 19.70 -2.51 -6.29
N VAL A 101 19.96 -3.56 -5.51
CA VAL A 101 19.39 -4.91 -5.75
C VAL A 101 17.87 -4.92 -5.56
N ARG A 102 17.35 -4.15 -4.60
CA ARG A 102 15.91 -4.03 -4.38
C ARG A 102 15.18 -3.35 -5.54
N GLN A 103 15.81 -2.38 -6.21
CA GLN A 103 15.23 -1.73 -7.40
C GLN A 103 15.11 -2.69 -8.60
N LEU A 104 15.93 -3.75 -8.65
CA LEU A 104 15.86 -4.81 -9.65
C LEU A 104 14.78 -5.87 -9.35
N GLY A 105 13.89 -5.62 -8.38
CA GLY A 105 12.79 -6.52 -8.02
C GLY A 105 13.18 -7.67 -7.09
N GLY A 106 14.38 -7.63 -6.50
CA GLY A 106 14.89 -8.65 -5.60
C GLY A 106 14.21 -8.65 -4.22
N SER A 107 13.69 -9.81 -3.82
CA SER A 107 13.17 -10.09 -2.48
C SER A 107 14.29 -10.15 -1.42
N TRP A 108 13.95 -10.61 -0.21
CA TRP A 108 14.81 -10.87 0.97
C TRP A 108 16.22 -11.43 0.69
N VAL A 109 16.45 -12.06 -0.46
CA VAL A 109 17.76 -12.54 -0.94
C VAL A 109 18.80 -11.41 -1.00
N GLY A 110 18.41 -10.20 -1.41
CA GLY A 110 19.33 -9.06 -1.46
C GLY A 110 19.85 -8.67 -0.07
N ALA A 111 19.01 -8.80 0.97
CA ALA A 111 19.40 -8.50 2.35
C ALA A 111 20.41 -9.53 2.88
N LEU A 112 20.20 -10.80 2.54
CA LEU A 112 21.10 -11.91 2.90
C LEU A 112 22.49 -11.73 2.28
N PHE A 113 22.52 -11.33 0.99
CA PHE A 113 23.77 -11.11 0.26
C PHE A 113 24.56 -9.93 0.82
N THR A 114 23.86 -8.83 1.16
CA THR A 114 24.51 -7.66 1.76
C THR A 114 25.06 -7.96 3.15
N LEU A 115 24.38 -8.80 3.92
CA LEU A 115 24.85 -9.24 5.24
C LEU A 115 26.12 -10.09 5.11
N CYS A 116 26.16 -11.03 4.16
CA CYS A 116 27.36 -11.81 3.87
C CYS A 116 28.54 -10.94 3.43
N PHE A 117 28.28 -9.95 2.59
CA PHE A 117 29.31 -9.02 2.12
C PHE A 117 29.89 -8.20 3.28
N CYS A 118 29.05 -7.73 4.19
CA CYS A 118 29.51 -7.04 5.41
C CYS A 118 30.39 -7.93 6.29
N ILE A 119 30.02 -9.20 6.50
CA ILE A 119 30.81 -10.17 7.28
C ILE A 119 32.17 -10.42 6.59
N PHE A 120 32.17 -10.59 5.26
CA PHE A 120 33.39 -10.84 4.50
C PHE A 120 34.37 -9.68 4.60
N ILE A 121 33.89 -8.44 4.50
CA ILE A 121 34.80 -7.29 4.60
C ILE A 121 35.27 -7.05 6.03
N ALA A 122 34.45 -7.34 7.04
CA ALA A 122 34.90 -7.32 8.43
C ALA A 122 36.06 -8.31 8.67
N GLN A 123 36.04 -9.46 7.98
CA GLN A 123 37.13 -10.44 8.03
C GLN A 123 38.40 -9.94 7.31
N ILE A 124 38.28 -9.28 6.16
CA ILE A 124 39.42 -8.66 5.45
C ILE A 124 40.06 -7.54 6.28
N ALA A 125 39.25 -6.80 7.04
CA ALA A 125 39.73 -5.69 7.86
C ALA A 125 40.50 -6.13 9.12
N GLU A 126 40.76 -7.44 9.30
CA GLU A 126 41.43 -8.02 10.47
C GLU A 126 40.87 -7.53 11.82
N ILE A 127 39.58 -7.17 11.83
CA ILE A 127 38.89 -6.84 13.08
C ILE A 127 38.81 -8.15 13.85
N GLY A 128 39.63 -8.28 14.89
CA GLY A 128 39.82 -9.48 15.69
C GLY A 128 38.56 -9.90 16.43
N MET A 129 37.55 -10.35 15.69
CA MET A 129 36.36 -10.95 16.27
C MET A 129 36.78 -12.28 16.89
N PRO A 130 36.51 -12.51 18.20
CA PRO A 130 36.82 -13.77 18.89
C PRO A 130 35.82 -14.86 18.49
N ILE A 131 35.55 -14.99 17.19
CA ILE A 131 34.70 -16.01 16.62
C ILE A 131 35.63 -17.04 16.00
N ASN A 132 35.47 -18.30 16.42
CA ASN A 132 36.23 -19.39 15.86
C ASN A 132 36.06 -19.39 14.33
N GLN A 133 37.17 -19.45 13.60
CA GLN A 133 37.21 -19.37 12.13
C GLN A 133 36.29 -20.41 11.47
N GLN A 134 36.09 -21.56 12.14
CA GLN A 134 35.15 -22.60 11.74
C GLN A 134 33.68 -22.13 11.74
N THR A 135 33.28 -21.31 12.71
CA THR A 135 31.90 -20.80 12.81
C THR A 135 31.60 -19.80 11.68
N ILE A 136 32.57 -18.95 11.33
CA ILE A 136 32.44 -17.99 10.22
C ILE A 136 32.28 -18.76 8.90
N GLN A 137 33.12 -19.76 8.66
CA GLN A 137 33.02 -20.60 7.46
C GLN A 137 31.68 -21.32 7.37
N ALA A 138 31.15 -21.85 8.49
CA ALA A 138 29.84 -22.49 8.51
C ALA A 138 28.71 -21.53 8.15
N ILE A 139 28.72 -20.30 8.69
CA ILE A 139 27.71 -19.27 8.39
C ILE A 139 27.77 -18.86 6.91
N ILE A 140 28.97 -18.66 6.37
CA ILE A 140 29.16 -18.32 4.95
C ILE A 140 28.63 -19.46 4.08
N MET A 141 29.00 -20.72 4.38
CA MET A 141 28.56 -21.88 3.62
C MET A 141 27.03 -22.02 3.62
N VAL A 142 26.38 -21.93 4.80
CA VAL A 142 24.92 -22.00 4.92
C VAL A 142 24.25 -20.87 4.12
N THR A 143 24.80 -19.67 4.18
CA THR A 143 24.24 -18.50 3.49
C THR A 143 24.37 -18.62 1.98
N VAL A 144 25.49 -19.13 1.47
CA VAL A 144 25.70 -19.42 0.05
C VAL A 144 24.70 -20.50 -0.41
N ILE A 145 24.53 -21.58 0.35
CA ILE A 145 23.57 -22.64 0.03
C ILE A 145 22.14 -22.09 -0.03
N LEU A 146 21.72 -21.29 0.96
CA LEU A 146 20.41 -20.64 0.96
C LEU A 146 20.24 -19.66 -0.20
N GLY A 147 21.29 -18.89 -0.52
CA GLY A 147 21.30 -17.97 -1.67
C GLY A 147 21.13 -18.70 -2.99
N VAL A 148 21.86 -19.80 -3.20
CA VAL A 148 21.75 -20.66 -4.39
C VAL A 148 20.37 -21.32 -4.45
N MET A 149 19.86 -21.86 -3.34
CA MET A 149 18.51 -22.44 -3.27
C MET A 149 17.42 -21.41 -3.61
N ALA A 150 17.53 -20.18 -3.08
CA ALA A 150 16.60 -19.11 -3.38
C ALA A 150 16.70 -18.64 -4.85
N PHE A 151 17.91 -18.61 -5.41
CA PHE A 151 18.16 -18.28 -6.81
C PHE A 151 17.63 -19.35 -7.78
N ILE A 152 17.83 -20.63 -7.46
CA ILE A 152 17.26 -21.75 -8.23
C ILE A 152 15.73 -21.75 -8.10
N SER A 153 15.18 -21.47 -6.92
CA SER A 153 13.74 -21.36 -6.70
C SER A 153 13.10 -20.16 -7.41
N SER A 154 13.81 -19.02 -7.48
CA SER A 154 13.36 -17.86 -8.25
C SER A 154 13.45 -18.11 -9.76
N GLN A 155 14.47 -18.82 -10.25
CA GLN A 155 14.54 -19.29 -11.64
C GLN A 155 13.46 -20.34 -11.94
N ALA A 156 13.12 -21.23 -11.02
CA ALA A 156 12.04 -22.21 -11.20
C ALA A 156 10.65 -21.54 -11.31
N ARG A 157 10.46 -20.39 -10.66
CA ARG A 157 9.28 -19.53 -10.85
C ARG A 157 9.33 -18.69 -12.13
N GLN A 158 10.49 -18.56 -12.76
CA GLN A 158 10.67 -18.05 -14.12
C GLN A 158 10.77 -19.20 -15.14
N SER A 159 10.02 -20.29 -14.92
CA SER A 159 9.72 -21.21 -16.01
C SER A 159 9.14 -20.40 -17.16
N PHE A 160 9.80 -20.49 -18.32
CA PHE A 160 9.27 -20.06 -19.61
C PHE A 160 7.81 -20.48 -19.66
N HIS A 161 6.91 -19.51 -19.50
CA HIS A 161 5.53 -19.68 -19.89
C HIS A 161 5.54 -19.76 -21.41
N PHE A 162 5.76 -20.96 -21.95
CA PHE A 162 5.01 -21.32 -23.13
C PHE A 162 3.54 -21.12 -22.75
N PRO A 163 2.80 -20.27 -23.47
CA PRO A 163 1.40 -20.03 -23.14
C PRO A 163 0.74 -21.41 -23.09
N PRO A 164 0.17 -21.81 -21.94
CA PRO A 164 -0.63 -23.01 -21.92
C PRO A 164 -1.73 -22.83 -22.95
N ILE A 165 -1.95 -23.85 -23.79
CA ILE A 165 -3.18 -23.97 -24.57
C ILE A 165 -4.27 -24.21 -23.53
N VAL A 166 -4.70 -23.12 -22.90
CA VAL A 166 -5.87 -23.05 -22.04
C VAL A 166 -7.06 -22.96 -22.98
N PRO A 167 -8.12 -23.75 -22.79
CA PRO A 167 -9.38 -23.51 -23.47
C PRO A 167 -9.83 -22.08 -23.15
N ILE A 168 -9.74 -21.20 -24.14
CA ILE A 168 -10.29 -19.83 -24.24
C ILE A 168 -10.78 -19.28 -22.89
N ARG A 169 -9.84 -18.91 -22.02
CA ARG A 169 -10.12 -18.19 -20.78
C ARG A 169 -9.95 -16.71 -21.07
N ARG A 170 -11.07 -15.99 -21.15
CA ARG A 170 -11.15 -14.53 -21.35
C ARG A 170 -10.05 -13.82 -20.56
N GLU A 171 -9.20 -13.09 -21.28
CA GLU A 171 -8.17 -12.21 -20.72
C GLU A 171 -8.76 -11.42 -19.53
N ALA A 172 -8.10 -11.48 -18.37
CA ALA A 172 -8.47 -10.60 -17.28
C ALA A 172 -8.22 -9.17 -17.79
N PRO A 173 -9.28 -8.34 -17.92
CA PRO A 173 -9.11 -7.00 -18.44
C PRO A 173 -8.10 -6.29 -17.55
N ILE A 174 -7.07 -5.69 -18.18
CA ILE A 174 -6.20 -4.71 -17.52
C ILE A 174 -7.11 -3.85 -16.64
N SER A 175 -6.82 -3.80 -15.34
CA SER A 175 -7.65 -3.10 -14.37
C SER A 175 -7.71 -1.61 -14.75
N LEU A 176 -8.67 -1.23 -15.59
CA LEU A 176 -8.98 0.14 -15.97
C LEU A 176 -9.18 1.00 -14.72
N THR A 177 -9.56 0.36 -13.61
CA THR A 177 -9.60 0.93 -12.27
C THR A 177 -8.30 1.57 -11.80
N GLU A 178 -7.13 1.01 -12.13
CA GLU A 178 -5.83 1.62 -11.79
C GLU A 178 -5.52 2.79 -12.72
N LEU A 179 -5.77 2.62 -14.02
CA LEU A 179 -5.60 3.67 -15.03
C LEU A 179 -6.42 4.94 -14.69
N PHE A 180 -7.67 4.81 -14.22
CA PHE A 180 -8.49 5.98 -13.86
C PHE A 180 -8.29 6.49 -12.43
N ARG A 181 -7.53 5.77 -11.59
CA ARG A 181 -7.27 6.18 -10.21
C ARG A 181 -6.08 7.11 -10.11
N ASP A 182 -5.20 7.10 -11.12
CA ASP A 182 -3.94 7.78 -11.04
C ASP A 182 -4.06 9.29 -11.36
N ARG A 183 -3.71 10.13 -10.38
CA ARG A 183 -3.73 11.60 -10.55
C ARG A 183 -2.69 12.07 -11.57
N HIS A 184 -1.68 11.26 -11.82
CA HIS A 184 -0.59 11.54 -12.76
C HIS A 184 -1.11 11.69 -14.19
N LEU A 185 -2.12 10.90 -14.60
CA LEU A 185 -2.71 11.02 -15.92
C LEU A 185 -3.34 12.39 -16.20
N SER A 186 -3.92 13.06 -15.20
CA SER A 186 -4.47 14.41 -15.39
C SER A 186 -3.36 15.45 -15.61
N ASN A 187 -2.21 15.29 -14.98
CA ASN A 187 -1.10 16.23 -15.10
C ASN A 187 -0.37 16.04 -16.43
N ASP A 188 -0.07 14.79 -16.78
CA ASP A 188 0.53 14.43 -18.06
C ASP A 188 -0.37 14.85 -19.23
N LEU A 189 -1.69 14.74 -19.04
CA LEU A 189 -2.66 15.25 -20.00
C LEU A 189 -2.62 16.75 -20.13
N GLN A 190 -2.61 17.48 -19.02
CA GLN A 190 -2.56 18.92 -19.06
C GLN A 190 -1.28 19.41 -19.76
N GLN A 191 -0.17 18.70 -19.58
CA GLN A 191 1.10 18.99 -20.26
C GLN A 191 1.00 18.69 -21.76
N ASN A 192 0.42 17.55 -22.16
CA ASN A 192 0.22 17.20 -23.57
C ASN A 192 -0.75 18.14 -24.29
N ILE A 193 -1.84 18.57 -23.64
CA ILE A 193 -2.79 19.55 -24.21
C ILE A 193 -2.10 20.89 -24.47
N ARG A 194 -1.21 21.33 -23.55
CA ARG A 194 -0.39 22.53 -23.78
C ARG A 194 0.54 22.36 -24.99
N HIS A 195 1.15 21.20 -25.13
CA HIS A 195 2.02 20.89 -26.27
C HIS A 195 1.25 20.90 -27.60
N ILE A 196 0.07 20.25 -27.65
CA ILE A 196 -0.81 20.25 -28.84
C ILE A 196 -1.26 21.67 -29.19
N ARG A 197 -1.62 22.49 -28.20
CA ARG A 197 -2.00 23.90 -28.41
C ARG A 197 -0.88 24.72 -29.05
N HIS A 198 0.38 24.47 -28.66
CA HIS A 198 1.51 25.18 -29.26
C HIS A 198 1.75 24.73 -30.69
N LYS A 199 1.61 23.42 -30.98
CA LYS A 199 1.74 22.86 -32.32
C LYS A 199 0.62 23.28 -33.27
N SER A 200 -0.62 23.34 -32.81
CA SER A 200 -1.77 23.72 -33.63
C SER A 200 -1.76 25.19 -34.10
N ARG A 201 -0.83 26.02 -33.59
CA ARG A 201 -0.60 27.38 -34.08
C ARG A 201 0.34 27.43 -35.29
N GLN A 202 0.97 26.31 -35.65
CA GLN A 202 1.80 26.22 -36.85
C GLN A 202 0.90 26.00 -38.09
N PRO A 203 1.13 26.72 -39.19
CA PRO A 203 0.18 26.84 -40.29
C PRO A 203 0.08 25.62 -41.22
N ASP A 204 0.90 24.58 -41.04
CA ASP A 204 0.87 23.38 -41.90
C ASP A 204 0.77 22.10 -41.05
N PRO A 205 -0.46 21.67 -40.74
CA PRO A 205 -0.65 20.60 -39.79
C PRO A 205 -0.64 19.23 -40.49
N ASN A 206 0.22 18.35 -39.98
CA ASN A 206 0.43 17.02 -40.56
C ASN A 206 -0.76 16.10 -40.22
N MET A 207 -1.25 15.33 -41.20
CA MET A 207 -2.39 14.40 -41.05
C MET A 207 -2.16 13.35 -39.95
N GLU A 208 -0.90 13.04 -39.67
CA GLU A 208 -0.47 12.15 -38.60
C GLU A 208 -0.80 12.70 -37.20
N GLU A 209 -0.67 14.01 -36.98
CA GLU A 209 -0.95 14.64 -35.68
C GLU A 209 -2.45 14.62 -35.33
N THR A 210 -3.32 14.75 -36.34
CA THR A 210 -4.78 14.65 -36.17
C THR A 210 -5.18 13.27 -35.64
N ASN A 211 -4.61 12.21 -36.21
CA ASN A 211 -4.87 10.84 -35.79
C ASN A 211 -4.37 10.57 -34.38
N ASP A 212 -3.22 11.14 -34.01
CA ASP A 212 -2.68 11.02 -32.65
C ASP A 212 -3.56 11.74 -31.62
N ILE A 213 -4.11 12.90 -31.95
CA ILE A 213 -5.07 13.62 -31.09
C ILE A 213 -6.33 12.78 -30.86
N VAL A 214 -6.90 12.19 -31.91
CA VAL A 214 -8.09 11.33 -31.80
C VAL A 214 -7.78 10.09 -30.95
N ARG A 215 -6.64 9.43 -31.19
CA ARG A 215 -6.18 8.29 -30.37
C ARG A 215 -6.00 8.70 -28.91
N GLN A 216 -5.45 9.88 -28.65
CA GLN A 216 -5.26 10.37 -27.29
C GLN A 216 -6.60 10.64 -26.61
N LEU A 217 -7.57 11.24 -27.32
CA LEU A 217 -8.92 11.47 -26.82
C LEU A 217 -9.64 10.15 -26.49
N GLN A 218 -9.47 9.13 -27.34
CA GLN A 218 -9.97 7.77 -27.07
C GLN A 218 -9.29 7.11 -25.86
N ARG A 219 -8.03 7.44 -25.56
CA ARG A 219 -7.34 6.97 -24.34
C ARG A 219 -7.77 7.73 -23.08
N MET A 220 -8.18 8.99 -23.20
CA MET A 220 -8.61 9.82 -22.07
C MET A 220 -9.99 9.47 -21.56
N LEU A 221 -10.92 9.28 -22.50
CA LEU A 221 -12.28 8.94 -22.19
C LEU A 221 -12.33 7.45 -21.85
N PRO A 222 -12.98 7.05 -20.74
CA PRO A 222 -13.15 5.63 -20.46
C PRO A 222 -13.84 4.98 -21.65
N ALA A 223 -13.42 3.75 -21.97
CA ALA A 223 -14.06 2.95 -23.00
C ALA A 223 -15.57 3.01 -22.79
N GLU A 224 -16.30 3.32 -23.86
CA GLU A 224 -17.75 3.45 -23.80
C GLU A 224 -18.34 2.20 -23.12
N GLY A 225 -19.20 2.41 -22.12
CA GLY A 225 -19.81 1.32 -21.36
C GLY A 225 -19.03 0.86 -20.12
N TYR A 226 -17.81 1.33 -19.85
CA TYR A 226 -17.08 0.97 -18.63
C TYR A 226 -17.81 1.41 -17.35
N LEU A 227 -18.32 2.66 -17.33
CA LEU A 227 -19.05 3.17 -16.16
C LEU A 227 -20.38 2.42 -15.98
N THR A 228 -21.10 2.14 -17.06
CA THR A 228 -22.30 1.30 -17.06
C THR A 228 -22.02 -0.11 -16.55
N GLN A 229 -20.93 -0.76 -16.99
CA GLN A 229 -20.54 -2.08 -16.49
C GLN A 229 -20.26 -2.05 -14.98
N ARG A 230 -19.55 -1.02 -14.50
CA ARG A 230 -19.26 -0.86 -13.08
C ARG A 230 -20.52 -0.59 -12.26
N MET A 231 -21.46 0.18 -12.80
CA MET A 231 -22.77 0.37 -12.17
C MET A 231 -23.59 -0.92 -12.13
N ALA A 232 -23.57 -1.73 -13.18
CA ALA A 232 -24.22 -3.05 -13.20
C ALA A 232 -23.66 -3.98 -12.13
N GLN A 233 -22.32 -4.02 -11.95
CA GLN A 233 -21.68 -4.76 -10.86
C GLN A 233 -22.07 -4.24 -9.48
N LEU A 234 -22.20 -2.92 -9.31
CA LEU A 234 -22.63 -2.33 -8.05
C LEU A 234 -24.08 -2.71 -7.74
N ARG A 235 -24.97 -2.71 -8.73
CA ARG A 235 -26.36 -3.18 -8.58
C ARG A 235 -26.44 -4.65 -8.22
N SER A 236 -25.67 -5.51 -8.90
CA SER A 236 -25.71 -6.94 -8.62
C SER A 236 -25.30 -7.22 -7.17
N ARG A 237 -24.32 -6.48 -6.64
CA ARG A 237 -23.92 -6.58 -5.23
C ARG A 237 -24.97 -6.06 -4.27
N VAL A 238 -25.61 -4.93 -4.56
CA VAL A 238 -26.71 -4.43 -3.73
C VAL A 238 -27.87 -5.42 -3.69
N PHE A 239 -28.23 -5.99 -4.84
CA PHE A 239 -29.27 -7.02 -4.92
C PHE A 239 -28.91 -8.26 -4.10
N GLN A 240 -27.66 -8.74 -4.18
CA GLN A 240 -27.16 -9.85 -3.35
C GLN A 240 -27.25 -9.54 -1.85
N ILE A 241 -26.82 -8.33 -1.44
CA ILE A 241 -26.89 -7.89 -0.04
C ILE A 241 -28.35 -7.85 0.40
N ARG A 242 -29.24 -7.24 -0.37
CA ARG A 242 -30.68 -7.16 -0.10
C ARG A 242 -31.30 -8.53 0.06
N ASN A 243 -31.06 -9.46 -0.85
CA ASN A 243 -31.59 -10.83 -0.76
C ASN A 243 -31.07 -11.55 0.48
N GLY A 244 -29.79 -11.38 0.81
CA GLY A 244 -29.22 -11.90 2.06
C GLY A 244 -29.87 -11.30 3.31
N HIS A 245 -30.29 -10.03 3.27
CA HIS A 245 -31.05 -9.41 4.38
C HIS A 245 -32.49 -9.92 4.45
N VAL A 246 -33.17 -10.10 3.32
CA VAL A 246 -34.54 -10.65 3.27
C VAL A 246 -34.58 -12.07 3.82
N ALA A 247 -33.66 -12.94 3.38
CA ALA A 247 -33.57 -14.31 3.91
C ALA A 247 -33.37 -14.32 5.43
N ARG A 248 -32.49 -13.45 5.95
CA ARG A 248 -32.26 -13.32 7.40
C ARG A 248 -33.45 -12.77 8.16
N LEU A 249 -34.29 -11.96 7.54
CA LEU A 249 -35.53 -11.48 8.15
C LEU A 249 -36.57 -12.56 8.27
N GLU A 250 -36.69 -13.42 7.26
CA GLU A 250 -37.56 -14.58 7.33
C GLU A 250 -37.11 -15.56 8.43
N GLU A 251 -35.80 -15.75 8.59
CA GLU A 251 -35.24 -16.55 9.69
C GLU A 251 -35.50 -15.91 11.06
N THR A 252 -35.22 -14.61 11.20
CA THR A 252 -35.43 -13.89 12.48
C THR A 252 -36.90 -13.74 12.82
N ARG A 253 -37.81 -13.68 11.83
CA ARG A 253 -39.26 -13.67 12.04
C ARG A 253 -39.71 -14.92 12.80
N LYS A 254 -39.25 -16.11 12.39
CA LYS A 254 -39.53 -17.38 13.09
C LYS A 254 -39.03 -17.38 14.54
N ILE A 255 -37.87 -16.77 14.80
CA ILE A 255 -37.31 -16.66 16.15
C ILE A 255 -38.09 -15.64 16.98
N LEU A 256 -38.47 -14.51 16.37
CA LEU A 256 -39.21 -13.42 17.00
C LEU A 256 -40.61 -13.84 17.44
N GLU A 257 -41.22 -14.88 16.86
CA GLU A 257 -42.51 -15.42 17.31
C GLU A 257 -42.46 -15.82 18.80
N ASN A 258 -41.32 -16.34 19.27
CA ASN A 258 -41.15 -16.89 20.63
C ASN A 258 -40.57 -15.90 21.66
N ILE A 259 -40.24 -14.67 21.27
CA ILE A 259 -39.58 -13.68 22.13
C ILE A 259 -40.62 -12.82 22.89
N PRO A 260 -40.36 -12.33 24.13
CA PRO A 260 -41.25 -11.39 24.82
C PRO A 260 -41.43 -10.05 24.08
N ALA A 261 -42.62 -9.45 24.19
CA ALA A 261 -43.02 -8.27 23.41
C ALA A 261 -42.04 -7.08 23.46
N ASN A 262 -41.41 -6.83 24.61
CA ASN A 262 -40.45 -5.72 24.77
C ASN A 262 -39.18 -5.92 23.90
N ALA A 263 -38.66 -7.15 23.83
CA ALA A 263 -37.52 -7.47 22.99
C ALA A 263 -37.88 -7.48 21.49
N LYS A 264 -39.12 -7.85 21.13
CA LYS A 264 -39.62 -7.73 19.74
C LYS A 264 -39.61 -6.28 19.27
N LYS A 265 -40.07 -5.34 20.12
CA LYS A 265 -40.10 -3.91 19.79
C LYS A 265 -38.70 -3.37 19.48
N LYS A 266 -37.73 -3.61 20.37
CA LYS A 266 -36.33 -3.16 20.16
C LYS A 266 -35.69 -3.77 18.92
N ALA A 267 -35.93 -5.06 18.66
CA ALA A 267 -35.45 -5.72 17.44
C ALA A 267 -36.09 -5.11 16.17
N SER A 268 -37.38 -4.83 16.20
CA SER A 268 -38.09 -4.20 15.07
C SER A 268 -37.56 -2.80 14.76
N GLU A 269 -37.30 -1.97 15.79
CA GLU A 269 -36.72 -0.63 15.63
C GLU A 269 -35.33 -0.69 14.98
N GLN A 270 -34.48 -1.64 15.41
CA GLN A 270 -33.16 -1.84 14.80
C GLN A 270 -33.25 -2.30 13.35
N LEU A 271 -34.22 -3.17 13.02
CA LEU A 271 -34.45 -3.63 11.65
C LEU A 271 -34.94 -2.48 10.76
N ILE A 272 -35.89 -1.67 11.23
CA ILE A 272 -36.38 -0.49 10.52
C ILE A 272 -35.22 0.47 10.24
N ALA A 273 -34.36 0.75 11.23
CA ALA A 273 -33.21 1.62 11.06
C ALA A 273 -32.19 1.07 10.02
N LYS A 274 -31.97 -0.26 9.99
CA LYS A 274 -31.11 -0.90 8.98
C LYS A 274 -31.72 -0.80 7.58
N TYR A 275 -33.03 -0.99 7.46
CA TYR A 275 -33.76 -0.84 6.20
C TYR A 275 -33.74 0.59 5.66
N GLN A 276 -33.98 1.58 6.52
CA GLN A 276 -33.91 2.98 6.12
C GLN A 276 -32.52 3.34 5.56
N LYS A 277 -31.45 2.79 6.13
CA LYS A 277 -30.09 2.94 5.58
C LYS A 277 -29.95 2.30 4.19
N MET A 278 -30.54 1.12 3.99
CA MET A 278 -30.50 0.43 2.69
C MET A 278 -31.29 1.16 1.61
N ILE A 279 -32.52 1.61 1.91
CA ILE A 279 -33.34 2.44 1.02
C ILE A 279 -32.59 3.72 0.63
N GLY A 280 -31.88 4.33 1.59
CA GLY A 280 -31.03 5.49 1.32
C GLY A 280 -29.85 5.20 0.38
N ILE A 281 -29.32 3.96 0.37
CA ILE A 281 -28.29 3.55 -0.60
C ILE A 281 -28.91 3.31 -1.98
N ASP A 282 -30.06 2.65 -2.05
CA ASP A 282 -30.76 2.40 -3.32
C ASP A 282 -31.10 3.71 -4.05
N THR A 283 -31.67 4.67 -3.33
CA THR A 283 -31.98 6.00 -3.87
C THR A 283 -30.70 6.71 -4.38
N ARG A 284 -29.57 6.53 -3.69
CA ARG A 284 -28.29 7.11 -4.14
C ARG A 284 -27.75 6.42 -5.38
N LEU A 285 -27.97 5.11 -5.53
CA LEU A 285 -27.55 4.35 -6.70
C LEU A 285 -28.34 4.71 -7.94
N GLU A 286 -29.64 4.96 -7.79
CA GLU A 286 -30.50 5.42 -8.89
C GLU A 286 -30.06 6.81 -9.41
N ARG A 287 -29.78 7.74 -8.48
CA ARG A 287 -29.21 9.05 -8.85
C ARG A 287 -27.84 8.89 -9.53
N LEU A 288 -27.00 8.00 -9.02
CA LEU A 288 -25.68 7.74 -9.58
C LEU A 288 -25.76 7.11 -10.98
N GLU A 289 -26.74 6.23 -11.21
CA GLU A 289 -27.04 5.65 -12.53
C GLU A 289 -27.44 6.73 -13.54
N THR A 290 -28.33 7.65 -13.13
CA THR A 290 -28.76 8.74 -14.01
C THR A 290 -27.55 9.57 -14.44
N VAL A 291 -26.71 9.96 -13.48
CA VAL A 291 -25.47 10.71 -13.74
C VAL A 291 -24.50 9.92 -14.64
N VAL A 292 -24.34 8.61 -14.41
CA VAL A 292 -23.47 7.77 -15.25
C VAL A 292 -24.00 7.69 -16.68
N THR A 293 -25.31 7.55 -16.86
CA THR A 293 -25.96 7.44 -18.17
C THR A 293 -25.82 8.73 -18.98
N GLU A 294 -26.10 9.88 -18.35
CA GLU A 294 -25.90 11.20 -18.96
C GLU A 294 -24.44 11.42 -19.34
N ASN A 295 -23.52 11.04 -18.46
CA ASN A 295 -22.10 11.18 -18.69
C ASN A 295 -21.60 10.26 -19.83
N GLU A 296 -22.10 9.03 -19.95
CA GLU A 296 -21.78 8.19 -21.12
C GLU A 296 -22.32 8.77 -22.43
N LYS A 297 -23.51 9.38 -22.41
CA LYS A 297 -24.03 10.10 -23.57
C LYS A 297 -23.11 11.27 -23.95
N HIS A 298 -22.58 12.00 -22.97
CA HIS A 298 -21.60 13.07 -23.21
C HIS A 298 -20.30 12.52 -23.82
N ILE A 299 -19.77 11.40 -23.32
CA ILE A 299 -18.59 10.74 -23.88
C ILE A 299 -18.83 10.40 -25.36
N ARG A 300 -19.93 9.73 -25.70
CA ARG A 300 -20.26 9.35 -27.08
C ARG A 300 -20.35 10.57 -28.01
N ASN A 301 -21.07 11.60 -27.56
CA ASN A 301 -21.23 12.83 -28.33
C ASN A 301 -19.88 13.52 -28.59
N LEU A 302 -19.02 13.59 -27.57
CA LEU A 302 -17.71 14.21 -27.67
C LEU A 302 -16.77 13.42 -28.59
N THR A 303 -16.78 12.09 -28.50
CA THR A 303 -16.03 11.21 -29.42
C THR A 303 -16.48 11.40 -30.85
N ARG A 304 -17.80 11.49 -31.10
CA ARG A 304 -18.34 11.75 -32.45
C ARG A 304 -17.92 13.11 -32.98
N GLN A 305 -18.02 14.18 -32.17
CA GLN A 305 -17.57 15.52 -32.55
C GLN A 305 -16.08 15.55 -32.87
N ALA A 306 -15.25 14.89 -32.05
CA ALA A 306 -13.82 14.80 -32.30
C ALA A 306 -13.53 14.09 -33.63
N GLN A 307 -14.25 13.02 -33.95
CA GLN A 307 -14.11 12.33 -35.24
C GLN A 307 -14.54 13.22 -36.42
N GLU A 308 -15.64 13.97 -36.29
CA GLU A 308 -16.09 14.92 -37.30
C GLU A 308 -15.08 16.03 -37.55
N TYR A 309 -14.48 16.61 -36.49
CA TYR A 309 -13.44 17.62 -36.61
C TYR A 309 -12.14 17.06 -37.21
N ALA A 310 -11.77 15.83 -36.86
CA ALA A 310 -10.62 15.14 -37.44
C ALA A 310 -10.79 14.95 -38.95
N ASN A 311 -11.96 14.48 -39.39
CA ASN A 311 -12.25 14.28 -40.81
C ASN A 311 -12.25 15.61 -41.62
N ARG A 312 -12.53 16.74 -40.95
CA ARG A 312 -12.53 18.08 -41.55
C ARG A 312 -11.19 18.82 -41.38
N PHE A 313 -10.19 18.20 -40.76
CA PHE A 313 -8.92 18.83 -40.40
C PHE A 313 -9.10 20.14 -39.59
N ASN A 314 -10.15 20.21 -38.76
CA ASN A 314 -10.41 21.36 -37.90
C ASN A 314 -9.71 21.19 -36.55
N TYR A 315 -8.47 21.67 -36.46
CA TYR A 315 -7.63 21.57 -35.26
C TYR A 315 -8.17 22.37 -34.07
N GLU A 316 -8.80 23.51 -34.32
CA GLU A 316 -9.40 24.31 -33.26
C GLU A 316 -10.57 23.56 -32.60
N GLY A 317 -11.43 22.94 -33.42
CA GLY A 317 -12.51 22.08 -32.93
C GLY A 317 -12.00 20.87 -32.14
N LEU A 318 -10.91 20.23 -32.60
CA LEU A 318 -10.27 19.14 -31.87
C LEU A 318 -9.69 19.59 -30.53
N TYR A 319 -9.07 20.78 -30.49
CA TYR A 319 -8.56 21.36 -29.26
C TYR A 319 -9.67 21.60 -28.22
N ASP A 320 -10.81 22.13 -28.67
CA ASP A 320 -11.98 22.32 -27.81
C ASP A 320 -12.56 20.99 -27.32
N CYS A 321 -12.59 19.96 -28.17
CA CYS A 321 -12.97 18.61 -27.75
C CYS A 321 -12.03 18.05 -26.68
N LEU A 322 -10.71 18.24 -26.81
CA LEU A 322 -9.74 17.81 -25.80
C LEU A 322 -9.96 18.52 -24.46
N LYS A 323 -10.23 19.83 -24.48
CA LYS A 323 -10.51 20.60 -23.26
C LYS A 323 -11.80 20.13 -22.58
N GLN A 324 -12.84 19.83 -23.35
CA GLN A 324 -14.08 19.23 -22.83
C GLN A 324 -13.81 17.83 -22.27
N ALA A 325 -12.98 17.02 -22.93
CA ALA A 325 -12.60 15.69 -22.46
C ALA A 325 -11.86 15.75 -21.12
N GLU A 326 -10.98 16.74 -20.92
CA GLU A 326 -10.29 16.97 -19.64
C GLU A 326 -11.28 17.27 -18.51
N GLN A 327 -12.27 18.14 -18.76
CA GLN A 327 -13.33 18.44 -17.78
C GLN A 327 -14.17 17.21 -17.47
N LEU A 328 -14.53 16.44 -18.50
CA LEU A 328 -15.28 15.21 -18.39
C LEU A 328 -14.51 14.14 -17.61
N GLN A 329 -13.20 14.04 -17.81
CA GLN A 329 -12.33 13.15 -17.04
C GLN A 329 -12.32 13.52 -15.55
N LYS A 330 -12.22 14.81 -15.21
CA LYS A 330 -12.32 15.27 -13.80
C LYS A 330 -13.67 14.91 -13.19
N HIS A 331 -14.75 15.02 -13.96
CA HIS A 331 -16.08 14.60 -13.54
C HIS A 331 -16.14 13.07 -13.34
N ASN A 332 -15.63 12.28 -14.28
CA ASN A 332 -15.52 10.82 -14.19
C ASN A 332 -14.76 10.38 -12.94
N SER A 333 -13.64 11.02 -12.63
CA SER A 333 -12.89 10.73 -11.40
C SER A 333 -13.72 10.96 -10.14
N ARG A 334 -14.60 11.97 -10.12
CA ARG A 334 -15.52 12.21 -8.98
C ARG A 334 -16.59 11.12 -8.91
N ILE A 335 -17.21 10.76 -10.03
CA ILE A 335 -18.19 9.66 -10.10
C ILE A 335 -17.56 8.36 -9.60
N ILE A 336 -16.37 8.01 -10.07
CA ILE A 336 -15.65 6.79 -9.66
C ILE A 336 -15.41 6.78 -8.14
N ARG A 337 -15.01 7.92 -7.55
CA ARG A 337 -14.85 8.01 -6.09
C ARG A 337 -16.17 7.81 -5.35
N LEU A 338 -17.28 8.35 -5.86
CA LEU A 338 -18.61 8.14 -5.28
C LEU A 338 -19.05 6.67 -5.36
N ILE A 339 -18.80 6.01 -6.49
CA ILE A 339 -19.00 4.57 -6.68
C ILE A 339 -18.20 3.80 -5.64
N SER A 340 -16.88 4.03 -5.55
CA SER A 340 -16.01 3.34 -4.60
C SER A 340 -16.39 3.57 -3.14
N HIS A 341 -16.81 4.78 -2.78
CA HIS A 341 -17.30 5.07 -1.43
C HIS A 341 -18.58 4.30 -1.10
N THR A 342 -19.50 4.22 -2.07
CA THR A 342 -20.76 3.48 -1.92
C THR A 342 -20.49 1.98 -1.80
N GLU A 343 -19.58 1.46 -2.63
CA GLU A 343 -19.10 0.07 -2.57
C GLU A 343 -18.49 -0.27 -1.20
N ASN A 344 -17.63 0.59 -0.66
CA ASN A 344 -17.03 0.40 0.66
C ASN A 344 -18.08 0.41 1.79
N LYS A 345 -19.08 1.29 1.71
CA LYS A 345 -20.19 1.31 2.67
C LYS A 345 -21.01 0.03 2.62
N LEU A 346 -21.29 -0.48 1.42
CA LEU A 346 -21.99 -1.75 1.23
C LEU A 346 -21.18 -2.93 1.78
N ASN A 347 -19.87 -2.97 1.53
CA ASN A 347 -19.00 -3.99 2.06
C ASN A 347 -18.96 -3.96 3.61
N HIS A 348 -18.88 -2.77 4.20
CA HIS A 348 -18.93 -2.61 5.66
C HIS A 348 -20.26 -3.09 6.24
N LEU A 349 -21.38 -2.76 5.60
CA LEU A 349 -22.71 -3.25 6.00
C LEU A 349 -22.79 -4.76 5.90
N ALA A 350 -22.29 -5.35 4.81
CA ALA A 350 -22.23 -6.80 4.63
C ALA A 350 -21.38 -7.48 5.72
N GLN A 351 -20.19 -6.93 6.02
CA GLN A 351 -19.29 -7.47 7.06
C GLN A 351 -19.88 -7.37 8.47
N THR A 352 -20.43 -6.20 8.82
CA THR A 352 -21.08 -5.99 10.13
C THR A 352 -22.18 -7.02 10.33
N THR A 353 -22.96 -7.23 9.28
CA THR A 353 -24.06 -8.18 9.27
C THR A 353 -23.58 -9.62 9.37
N ALA A 354 -22.52 -10.00 8.65
CA ALA A 354 -21.92 -11.32 8.76
C ALA A 354 -21.36 -11.59 10.18
N ASN A 355 -20.79 -10.58 10.83
CA ASN A 355 -20.26 -10.70 12.19
C ASN A 355 -21.37 -10.84 13.24
N GLU A 356 -22.48 -10.11 13.09
CA GLU A 356 -23.67 -10.27 13.95
C GLU A 356 -24.24 -11.70 13.87
N VAL A 357 -24.26 -12.31 12.68
CA VAL A 357 -24.71 -13.69 12.48
C VAL A 357 -23.80 -14.66 13.26
N LYS A 358 -22.48 -14.55 13.07
CA LYS A 358 -21.51 -15.41 13.78
C LYS A 358 -21.63 -15.30 15.30
N GLN A 359 -21.87 -14.09 15.82
CA GLN A 359 -22.05 -13.89 17.27
C GLN A 359 -23.35 -14.51 17.79
N ASN A 360 -24.43 -14.46 17.01
CA ASN A 360 -25.71 -15.07 17.39
C ASN A 360 -25.65 -16.60 17.34
N GLU A 361 -24.95 -17.17 16.36
CA GLU A 361 -24.71 -18.62 16.29
C GLU A 361 -23.85 -19.09 17.47
N ALA A 362 -22.75 -18.38 17.79
CA ALA A 362 -21.90 -18.70 18.92
C ALA A 362 -22.65 -18.66 20.27
N LYS A 363 -23.61 -17.72 20.42
CA LYS A 363 -24.47 -17.67 21.61
C LYS A 363 -25.45 -18.84 21.69
N LYS A 364 -25.97 -19.34 20.55
CA LYS A 364 -26.84 -20.52 20.52
C LYS A 364 -26.08 -21.81 20.84
N SER A 365 -24.80 -21.91 20.50
CA SER A 365 -23.97 -23.09 20.76
C SER A 365 -23.40 -23.16 22.18
N SER A 366 -23.46 -22.08 22.96
CA SER A 366 -23.02 -22.12 24.36
C SER A 366 -24.07 -22.87 25.20
N PRO A 367 -23.71 -23.94 25.92
CA PRO A 367 -24.64 -24.66 26.78
C PRO A 367 -25.25 -23.71 27.83
N PRO A 368 -26.53 -23.88 28.18
CA PRO A 368 -27.14 -23.13 29.27
C PRO A 368 -26.36 -23.43 30.56
N LYS A 369 -25.94 -22.36 31.24
CA LYS A 369 -25.29 -22.45 32.55
C LYS A 369 -26.31 -22.69 33.66
#